data_AF-A0A9P7JHE3-F1
#
_entry.id   AF-A0A9P7JHE3-F1
#
_cell.length_a   1.000
_cell.length_b   1.000
_cell.length_c   1.000
_cell.angle_alpha   90.00
_cell.angle_beta   90.00
_cell.angle_gamma   90.00
#
_symmetry.space_group_name_H-M   'P 1'
#
loop_
_entity.id
_entity.type
_entity.pdbx_description
1 polymer ?
#
loop_
_entity_poly.entity_id
_entity_poly.type
_entity_poly.pdbx_seq_one_letter_code
_entity_poly.pdbx_strand_id
1 'polypeptide(L)'
;MTHENVWTPRASSPQWGFTWESKLGACRRRPLSSHSLRNTLENYNRFDNILLVVFFSHARYGANLDYHREVYSDYFPNILYIGPASREDSGFDHSYDVFVDSYHSDEDLTDPSYYKMAGRMAHHMLYTALQEQDCYDGYLWVPFDTLLNIPRLEKFDQKLFWYHSPWGLPVFNPAQDNNLSLGLHAPPVNVSPDTSINLTETWRGWGPDWWYLSHIYSDPHVGVGVCMEAFQKVPVHLRERLAAFTNGETRLIGGSADTMYIPGRHRRIFTEVLGLFLETTCFLEIATPTTLHLVAPPHEPILFVDHWWIYQPPYNASFVRQKWKEGYEVDTFHTFHWGERDGDNVWRANYENVADVRRLLRESAERQHIVFPVR
;
A
#
# COMPACT_ATOMS: atom_id res chain seq x y z
N MET A 1 1.26 -18.29 38.73
CA MET A 1 2.10 -17.08 38.62
C MET A 1 1.77 -16.45 37.29
N THR A 2 0.91 -15.44 37.32
CA THR A 2 0.43 -14.69 36.16
C THR A 2 1.29 -13.45 36.02
N HIS A 3 2.04 -13.33 34.92
CA HIS A 3 2.75 -12.12 34.57
C HIS A 3 1.82 -11.24 33.72
N GLU A 4 1.18 -10.27 34.35
CA GLU A 4 0.59 -9.12 33.69
C GLU A 4 1.73 -8.17 33.27
N ASN A 5 1.98 -8.05 31.96
CA ASN A 5 2.82 -6.98 31.45
C ASN A 5 1.94 -5.76 31.14
N VAL A 6 1.87 -4.89 32.14
CA VAL A 6 1.28 -3.56 32.07
C VAL A 6 2.10 -2.71 31.10
N TRP A 7 1.50 -2.33 29.97
CA TRP A 7 1.97 -1.24 29.12
C TRP A 7 1.90 0.06 29.92
N THR A 8 3.05 0.62 30.30
CA THR A 8 3.14 2.00 30.79
C THR A 8 3.39 2.95 29.62
N PRO A 9 2.45 3.83 29.25
CA PRO A 9 2.73 4.86 28.26
C PRO A 9 3.54 5.98 28.94
N ARG A 10 4.80 6.14 28.56
CA ARG A 10 5.52 7.40 28.81
C ARG A 10 5.00 8.44 27.80
N ALA A 11 3.87 9.05 28.13
CA ALA A 11 3.40 10.24 27.45
C ALA A 11 4.25 11.45 27.89
N SER A 12 5.20 11.85 27.05
CA SER A 12 5.56 13.27 26.96
C SER A 12 4.67 13.89 25.89
N SER A 13 3.82 14.85 26.29
CA SER A 13 2.93 15.59 25.39
C SER A 13 3.68 16.07 24.14
N PRO A 14 3.21 15.78 22.91
CA PRO A 14 3.83 16.34 21.72
C PRO A 14 3.55 17.84 21.71
N GLN A 15 4.58 18.65 21.85
CA GLN A 15 4.50 20.06 21.48
C GLN A 15 4.35 20.12 19.96
N TRP A 16 3.11 20.31 19.49
CA TRP A 16 2.79 20.58 18.10
C TRP A 16 3.29 21.98 17.71
N GLY A 17 4.59 22.10 17.46
CA GLY A 17 5.23 23.30 16.91
C GLY A 17 5.63 23.05 15.47
N PHE A 18 4.82 23.51 14.51
CA PHE A 18 5.21 23.59 13.11
C PHE A 18 6.32 24.62 12.96
N THR A 19 7.57 24.18 13.08
CA THR A 19 8.75 24.96 12.71
C THR A 19 9.37 24.32 11.48
N TRP A 20 9.30 25.04 10.35
CA TRP A 20 9.99 24.70 9.10
C TRP A 20 11.49 25.00 9.21
N GLU A 21 12.15 24.52 10.26
CA GLU A 21 13.61 24.54 10.32
C GLU A 21 14.15 23.27 9.68
N SER A 22 14.29 23.32 8.36
CA SER A 22 15.14 22.40 7.63
C SER A 22 16.57 22.57 8.13
N LYS A 23 16.99 21.75 9.09
CA LYS A 23 18.41 21.46 9.23
C LYS A 23 18.83 20.75 7.93
N LEU A 24 19.44 21.52 7.03
CA LEU A 24 20.18 21.08 5.86
C LEU A 24 21.45 20.31 6.27
N GLY A 25 21.30 19.30 7.14
CA GLY A 25 22.24 18.20 7.23
C GLY A 25 21.84 17.19 6.15
N ALA A 26 22.80 16.69 5.36
CA ALA A 26 22.53 15.63 4.41
C ALA A 26 21.93 14.43 5.17
N CYS A 27 20.65 14.15 4.95
CA CYS A 27 19.96 13.01 5.54
C CYS A 27 20.67 11.73 5.07
N ARG A 28 21.28 10.98 6.00
CA ARG A 28 22.06 9.79 5.67
C ARG A 28 21.14 8.58 5.64
N ARG A 29 20.91 8.02 4.45
CA ARG A 29 20.15 6.78 4.28
C ARG A 29 20.75 5.67 5.14
N ARG A 30 19.89 4.94 5.83
CA ARG A 30 20.27 3.67 6.43
C ARG A 30 20.55 2.68 5.29
N PRO A 31 21.65 1.92 5.36
CA PRO A 31 21.96 0.96 4.32
C PRO A 31 20.90 -0.14 4.30
N LEU A 32 20.36 -0.44 3.13
CA LEU A 32 19.60 -1.66 2.85
C LEU A 32 20.61 -2.77 2.51
N SER A 33 20.56 -3.94 3.16
CA SER A 33 21.50 -5.05 2.89
C SER A 33 21.32 -5.68 1.49
N SER A 34 20.21 -5.40 0.81
CA SER A 34 19.89 -5.76 -0.58
C SER A 34 20.71 -4.99 -1.62
N HIS A 35 21.43 -3.93 -1.21
CA HIS A 35 22.33 -3.15 -2.08
C HIS A 35 23.52 -3.94 -2.64
N SER A 36 23.73 -5.21 -2.25
CA SER A 36 24.87 -6.02 -2.70
C SER A 36 24.79 -6.46 -4.18
N LEU A 37 23.65 -6.31 -4.86
CA LEU A 37 23.48 -6.66 -6.27
C LEU A 37 22.92 -5.47 -7.06
N ARG A 38 23.76 -4.46 -7.33
CA ARG A 38 23.43 -3.38 -8.29
C ARG A 38 23.39 -3.96 -9.71
N ASN A 39 22.22 -4.42 -10.13
CA ASN A 39 21.90 -4.68 -11.53
C ASN A 39 20.76 -3.77 -11.99
N THR A 40 20.72 -2.50 -11.58
CA THR A 40 19.80 -1.55 -12.21
C THR A 40 20.16 -1.44 -13.69
N LEU A 41 19.14 -1.39 -14.55
CA LEU A 41 19.36 -1.23 -15.98
C LEU A 41 20.11 0.08 -16.24
N GLU A 42 21.20 0.02 -16.99
CA GLU A 42 21.98 1.19 -17.35
C GLU A 42 21.05 2.25 -17.95
N ASN A 43 21.03 3.44 -17.34
CA ASN A 43 20.26 4.63 -17.77
C ASN A 43 18.77 4.70 -17.37
N TYR A 44 18.25 3.82 -16.51
CA TYR A 44 16.95 4.04 -15.86
C TYR A 44 17.12 4.67 -14.48
N ASN A 45 16.62 5.89 -14.26
CA ASN A 45 16.86 6.65 -13.02
C ASN A 45 15.59 7.26 -12.40
N ARG A 46 14.41 6.81 -12.84
CA ARG A 46 13.13 7.42 -12.43
C ARG A 46 12.76 7.17 -10.98
N PHE A 47 13.23 6.08 -10.38
CA PHE A 47 12.93 5.71 -9.00
C PHE A 47 14.18 5.61 -8.12
N ASP A 48 15.31 6.23 -8.51
CA ASP A 48 16.60 6.11 -7.83
C ASP A 48 16.60 6.56 -6.36
N ASN A 49 15.74 7.51 -6.03
CA ASN A 49 15.59 8.05 -4.68
C ASN A 49 14.25 7.68 -4.02
N ILE A 50 13.52 6.75 -4.62
CA ILE A 50 12.27 6.23 -4.08
C ILE A 50 12.58 4.92 -3.35
N LEU A 51 11.95 4.74 -2.18
CA LEU A 51 11.93 3.46 -1.49
C LEU A 51 10.68 2.69 -1.89
N LEU A 52 10.84 1.55 -2.54
CA LEU A 52 9.76 0.58 -2.73
C LEU A 52 9.64 -0.26 -1.45
N VAL A 53 8.54 -0.08 -0.71
CA VAL A 53 8.24 -0.85 0.51
C VAL A 53 7.27 -1.97 0.12
N VAL A 54 7.73 -3.20 0.22
CA VAL A 54 7.00 -4.41 -0.18
C VAL A 54 6.58 -5.20 1.06
N PHE A 55 5.28 -5.19 1.36
CA PHE A 55 4.71 -5.92 2.48
C PHE A 55 4.43 -7.38 2.13
N PHE A 56 4.71 -8.29 3.07
CA PHE A 56 4.27 -9.68 2.99
C PHE A 56 3.74 -10.19 4.34
N SER A 57 2.61 -10.88 4.33
CA SER A 57 1.93 -11.35 5.55
C SER A 57 2.13 -12.84 5.85
N HIS A 58 2.39 -13.68 4.85
CA HIS A 58 2.45 -15.13 5.04
C HIS A 58 3.65 -15.75 4.33
N ALA A 59 4.17 -16.82 4.92
CA ALA A 59 5.31 -17.53 4.36
C ALA A 59 4.98 -18.36 3.10
N ARG A 60 3.70 -18.42 2.71
CA ARG A 60 3.16 -19.20 1.57
C ARG A 60 3.71 -18.78 0.19
N TYR A 61 4.57 -17.77 0.12
CA TYR A 61 4.89 -17.07 -1.11
C TYR A 61 6.39 -16.89 -1.36
N GLY A 62 7.22 -17.84 -0.89
CA GLY A 62 8.68 -17.82 -1.10
C GLY A 62 9.07 -17.53 -2.55
N ALA A 63 8.46 -18.22 -3.52
CA ALA A 63 8.71 -18.01 -4.95
C ALA A 63 8.26 -16.62 -5.47
N ASN A 64 7.23 -16.00 -4.88
CA ASN A 64 6.75 -14.70 -5.34
C ASN A 64 7.72 -13.57 -5.01
N LEU A 65 8.37 -13.62 -3.85
CA LEU A 65 9.28 -12.56 -3.41
C LEU A 65 10.55 -12.50 -4.27
N ASP A 66 11.13 -13.65 -4.60
CA ASP A 66 12.32 -13.71 -5.46
C ASP A 66 12.04 -13.20 -6.87
N TYR A 67 10.90 -13.57 -7.47
CA TYR A 67 10.53 -13.12 -8.82
C TYR A 67 10.09 -11.66 -8.86
N HIS A 68 9.33 -11.21 -7.86
CA HIS A 68 9.07 -9.79 -7.67
C HIS A 68 10.39 -9.00 -7.61
N ARG A 69 11.36 -9.48 -6.83
CA ARG A 69 12.68 -8.85 -6.74
C ARG A 69 13.41 -8.86 -8.07
N GLU A 70 13.45 -10.01 -8.74
CA GLU A 70 14.14 -10.16 -10.02
C GLU A 70 13.62 -9.18 -11.08
N VAL A 71 12.30 -8.97 -11.13
CA VAL A 71 11.71 -8.03 -12.10
C VAL A 71 11.89 -6.58 -11.67
N TYR A 72 11.57 -6.22 -10.42
CA TYR A 72 11.49 -4.81 -10.04
C TYR A 72 12.82 -4.20 -9.57
N SER A 73 13.81 -5.01 -9.21
CA SER A 73 15.17 -4.50 -8.91
C SER A 73 15.87 -3.87 -10.12
N ASP A 74 15.43 -4.19 -11.33
CA ASP A 74 15.90 -3.53 -12.56
C ASP A 74 15.52 -2.02 -12.58
N TYR A 75 14.47 -1.61 -11.84
CA TYR A 75 13.90 -0.25 -11.84
C TYR A 75 13.98 0.48 -10.50
N PHE A 76 13.92 -0.25 -9.39
CA PHE A 76 14.02 0.29 -8.02
C PHE A 76 15.33 -0.16 -7.37
N PRO A 77 16.34 0.72 -7.26
CA PRO A 77 17.57 0.38 -6.55
C PRO A 77 17.41 0.28 -5.03
N ASN A 78 16.30 0.79 -4.47
CA ASN A 78 15.99 0.73 -3.04
C ASN A 78 14.65 0.00 -2.86
N ILE A 79 14.73 -1.24 -2.41
CA ILE A 79 13.56 -2.05 -2.09
C ILE A 79 13.70 -2.55 -0.65
N LEU A 80 12.70 -2.27 0.17
CA LEU A 80 12.57 -2.80 1.53
C LEU A 80 11.45 -3.84 1.53
N TYR A 81 11.79 -5.09 1.82
CA TYR A 81 10.80 -6.14 2.08
C TYR A 81 10.48 -6.18 3.57
N ILE A 82 9.22 -6.03 3.95
CA ILE A 82 8.79 -5.95 5.35
C ILE A 82 7.67 -6.96 5.63
N GLY A 83 7.82 -7.70 6.72
CA GLY A 83 6.96 -8.84 7.06
C GLY A 83 7.31 -9.42 8.44
N PRO A 84 6.63 -10.50 8.86
CA PRO A 84 6.76 -11.06 10.20
C PRO A 84 8.14 -11.69 10.48
N ALA A 85 8.45 -11.84 11.78
CA ALA A 85 9.75 -12.21 12.32
C ALA A 85 10.25 -13.64 12.02
N SER A 86 9.37 -14.63 12.01
CA SER A 86 9.74 -16.06 11.94
C SER A 86 8.98 -16.84 10.88
N ARG A 87 9.62 -17.92 10.41
CA ARG A 87 9.36 -18.67 9.17
C ARG A 87 8.91 -20.13 9.39
N GLU A 88 8.21 -20.45 10.48
CA GLU A 88 7.82 -21.85 10.76
C GLU A 88 6.65 -22.37 9.89
N ASP A 89 6.11 -21.54 9.00
CA ASP A 89 5.40 -21.99 7.79
C ASP A 89 6.42 -22.11 6.63
N SER A 90 6.66 -23.34 6.15
CA SER A 90 7.80 -23.73 5.31
C SER A 90 8.03 -22.89 4.04
N GLY A 91 9.26 -22.41 3.81
CA GLY A 91 9.70 -22.04 2.45
C GLY A 91 10.79 -20.99 2.26
N PHE A 92 11.54 -20.57 3.29
CA PHE A 92 12.54 -19.54 3.09
C PHE A 92 13.94 -19.87 3.62
N ASP A 93 14.87 -20.05 2.68
CA ASP A 93 16.29 -19.83 2.88
C ASP A 93 16.62 -18.51 2.16
N HIS A 94 17.25 -17.54 2.85
CA HIS A 94 17.52 -16.17 2.38
C HIS A 94 16.29 -15.23 2.30
N SER A 95 16.08 -14.32 3.26
CA SER A 95 15.22 -13.14 3.01
C SER A 95 16.10 -11.92 3.12
N TYR A 96 16.00 -11.14 2.06
CA TYR A 96 16.64 -9.86 1.87
C TYR A 96 15.95 -8.84 2.78
N ASP A 97 16.75 -8.16 3.59
CA ASP A 97 16.36 -6.97 4.37
C ASP A 97 15.02 -7.06 5.10
N VAL A 98 14.83 -8.11 5.90
CA VAL A 98 13.69 -8.12 6.80
C VAL A 98 13.95 -7.09 7.88
N PHE A 99 13.29 -5.94 7.79
CA PHE A 99 12.95 -5.23 9.01
C PHE A 99 11.92 -6.11 9.71
N VAL A 100 12.42 -7.03 10.53
CA VAL A 100 11.61 -7.84 11.41
C VAL A 100 11.07 -6.88 12.44
N ASP A 101 9.83 -6.48 12.28
CA ASP A 101 9.11 -5.89 13.38
C ASP A 101 8.84 -7.00 14.40
N SER A 102 9.19 -6.77 15.66
CA SER A 102 8.85 -7.67 16.77
C SER A 102 7.37 -7.67 17.10
N TYR A 103 6.53 -7.07 16.25
CA TYR A 103 5.09 -7.29 16.26
C TYR A 103 4.83 -8.78 16.04
N HIS A 104 4.79 -9.51 17.15
CA HIS A 104 4.27 -10.85 17.19
C HIS A 104 2.79 -10.74 16.88
N SER A 105 2.41 -11.20 15.68
CA SER A 105 1.01 -11.45 15.42
C SER A 105 0.53 -12.48 16.44
N ASP A 106 -0.39 -12.09 17.31
CA ASP A 106 -1.23 -12.97 18.11
C ASP A 106 -2.28 -13.72 17.24
N GLU A 107 -1.96 -13.88 15.95
CA GLU A 107 -2.69 -14.67 14.97
C GLU A 107 -2.72 -16.13 15.43
N ASP A 108 -3.90 -16.59 15.80
CA ASP A 108 -4.19 -18.01 15.78
C ASP A 108 -4.41 -18.44 14.33
N LEU A 109 -3.33 -18.85 13.66
CA LEU A 109 -3.36 -19.36 12.28
C LEU A 109 -4.22 -20.64 12.14
N THR A 110 -4.67 -21.23 13.25
CA THR A 110 -5.60 -22.37 13.25
C THR A 110 -7.07 -21.94 13.17
N ASP A 111 -7.38 -20.66 13.39
CA ASP A 111 -8.72 -20.07 13.23
C ASP A 111 -8.83 -19.29 11.90
N PRO A 112 -9.47 -19.87 10.86
CA PRO A 112 -9.66 -19.19 9.58
C PRO A 112 -10.56 -17.95 9.68
N SER A 113 -11.23 -17.70 10.82
CA SER A 113 -12.01 -16.49 11.07
C SER A 113 -11.21 -15.34 11.71
N TYR A 114 -9.94 -15.57 12.05
CA TYR A 114 -9.05 -14.63 12.73
C TYR A 114 -8.05 -13.91 11.80
N TYR A 115 -8.38 -13.75 10.50
CA TYR A 115 -7.58 -13.02 9.50
C TYR A 115 -7.48 -11.48 9.76
N LYS A 116 -8.03 -11.02 10.89
CA LYS A 116 -8.18 -9.61 11.30
C LYS A 116 -6.85 -8.86 11.46
N MET A 117 -5.77 -9.61 11.68
CA MET A 117 -4.47 -9.05 12.04
C MET A 117 -3.56 -8.75 10.86
N ALA A 118 -3.79 -9.32 9.68
CA ALA A 118 -2.96 -9.05 8.50
C ALA A 118 -2.98 -7.56 8.11
N GLY A 119 -4.16 -6.91 8.17
CA GLY A 119 -4.27 -5.47 7.92
C GLY A 119 -3.65 -4.63 9.04
N ARG A 120 -3.79 -5.01 10.32
CA ARG A 120 -3.15 -4.29 11.43
C ARG A 120 -1.62 -4.43 11.38
N MET A 121 -1.12 -5.61 11.01
CA MET A 121 0.29 -5.88 10.80
C MET A 121 0.82 -5.03 9.63
N ALA A 122 0.11 -5.00 8.50
CA ALA A 122 0.45 -4.15 7.37
C ALA A 122 0.50 -2.66 7.76
N HIS A 123 -0.45 -2.19 8.57
CA HIS A 123 -0.49 -0.84 9.11
C HIS A 123 0.72 -0.54 10.01
N HIS A 124 1.04 -1.45 10.92
CA HIS A 124 2.22 -1.34 11.78
C HIS A 124 3.50 -1.32 10.96
N MET A 125 3.62 -2.20 9.96
CA MET A 125 4.80 -2.30 9.10
C MET A 125 4.99 -1.08 8.22
N LEU A 126 3.92 -0.51 7.66
CA LEU A 126 4.00 0.77 6.96
C LEU A 126 4.55 1.87 7.88
N TYR A 127 4.02 1.98 9.09
CA TYR A 127 4.48 2.96 10.07
C TYR A 127 5.96 2.77 10.41
N THR A 128 6.37 1.53 10.71
CA THR A 128 7.75 1.17 11.03
C THR A 128 8.69 1.47 9.86
N ALA A 129 8.33 1.08 8.63
CA ALA A 129 9.13 1.36 7.45
C ALA A 129 9.35 2.87 7.26
N LEU A 130 8.30 3.68 7.40
CA LEU A 130 8.39 5.13 7.29
C LEU A 130 9.17 5.77 8.45
N GLN A 131 9.11 5.23 9.67
CA GLN A 131 9.90 5.73 10.80
C GLN A 131 11.39 5.46 10.63
N GLU A 132 11.73 4.25 10.21
CA GLU A 132 13.11 3.75 10.21
C GLU A 132 13.87 4.14 8.94
N GLN A 133 13.16 4.42 7.85
CA GLN A 133 13.71 4.87 6.58
C GLN A 133 13.23 6.29 6.29
N ASP A 134 13.97 7.31 6.73
CA ASP A 134 13.52 8.71 6.69
C ASP A 134 14.16 9.57 5.59
N CYS A 135 15.09 9.02 4.81
CA CYS A 135 15.93 9.75 3.85
C CYS A 135 15.69 9.41 2.37
N TYR A 136 14.42 9.27 1.96
CA TYR A 136 14.01 9.06 0.56
C TYR A 136 13.14 10.20 0.04
N ASP A 137 13.18 10.44 -1.28
CA ASP A 137 12.37 11.47 -1.94
C ASP A 137 10.88 11.08 -1.98
N GLY A 138 10.59 9.79 -1.84
CA GLY A 138 9.26 9.27 -1.56
C GLY A 138 9.24 7.77 -1.33
N TYR A 139 8.06 7.28 -0.98
CA TYR A 139 7.82 5.91 -0.52
C TYR A 139 6.66 5.32 -1.31
N LEU A 140 6.92 4.26 -2.07
CA LEU A 140 5.89 3.50 -2.78
C LEU A 140 5.60 2.24 -1.97
N TRP A 141 4.40 2.13 -1.41
CA TRP A 141 3.96 0.97 -0.64
C TRP A 141 3.12 0.04 -1.49
N VAL A 142 3.46 -1.25 -1.45
CA VAL A 142 2.75 -2.32 -2.17
C VAL A 142 2.81 -3.65 -1.39
N PRO A 143 1.77 -4.49 -1.44
CA PRO A 143 1.88 -5.91 -1.12
C PRO A 143 2.73 -6.67 -2.17
N PHE A 144 3.37 -7.77 -1.76
CA PHE A 144 4.24 -8.58 -2.63
C PHE A 144 3.53 -9.22 -3.84
N ASP A 145 2.22 -9.39 -3.77
CA ASP A 145 1.35 -9.92 -4.83
C ASP A 145 0.68 -8.79 -5.63
N THR A 146 1.29 -7.60 -5.66
CA THR A 146 0.84 -6.51 -6.53
C THR A 146 1.72 -6.43 -7.77
N LEU A 147 1.09 -6.41 -8.96
CA LEU A 147 1.79 -6.07 -10.20
C LEU A 147 1.95 -4.56 -10.31
N LEU A 148 3.14 -4.09 -10.69
CA LEU A 148 3.48 -2.69 -10.90
C LEU A 148 3.76 -2.44 -12.37
N ASN A 149 2.89 -1.66 -13.02
CA ASN A 149 3.10 -1.24 -14.40
C ASN A 149 4.09 -0.05 -14.44
N ILE A 150 5.39 -0.33 -14.37
CA ILE A 150 6.45 0.68 -14.21
C ILE A 150 6.37 1.83 -15.24
N PRO A 151 6.18 1.59 -16.55
CA PRO A 151 6.01 2.66 -17.53
C PRO A 151 4.84 3.61 -17.25
N ARG A 152 3.75 3.11 -16.65
CA ARG A 152 2.62 3.91 -16.22
C ARG A 152 2.96 4.72 -14.99
N LEU A 153 3.54 4.07 -13.97
CA LEU A 153 3.93 4.73 -12.72
C LEU A 153 4.96 5.85 -12.93
N GLU A 154 5.84 5.75 -13.93
CA GLU A 154 6.78 6.82 -14.31
C GLU A 154 6.08 8.15 -14.68
N LYS A 155 4.83 8.09 -15.14
CA LYS A 155 4.07 9.30 -15.52
C LYS A 155 3.54 10.09 -14.33
N PHE A 156 3.53 9.50 -13.14
CA PHE A 156 3.00 10.13 -11.95
C PHE A 156 4.04 11.13 -11.38
N ASP A 157 3.58 12.33 -11.00
CA ASP A 157 4.44 13.30 -10.34
C ASP A 157 4.77 12.83 -8.92
N GLN A 158 6.03 12.45 -8.69
CA GLN A 158 6.59 12.01 -7.42
C GLN A 158 6.60 13.10 -6.33
N LYS A 159 6.20 14.33 -6.66
CA LYS A 159 5.92 15.35 -5.65
C LYS A 159 4.52 15.20 -5.05
N LEU A 160 3.60 14.47 -5.67
CA LEU A 160 2.22 14.39 -5.23
C LEU A 160 1.92 13.03 -4.60
N PHE A 161 0.89 12.96 -3.75
CA PHE A 161 0.39 11.68 -3.25
C PHE A 161 -0.22 10.88 -4.39
N TRP A 162 0.01 9.57 -4.44
CA TRP A 162 -0.66 8.68 -5.39
C TRP A 162 -1.54 7.70 -4.61
N TYR A 163 -2.80 7.60 -5.00
CA TYR A 163 -3.75 6.71 -4.36
C TYR A 163 -4.96 6.48 -5.26
N HIS A 164 -5.65 5.35 -5.07
CA HIS A 164 -6.95 5.08 -5.68
C HIS A 164 -8.07 5.91 -5.02
N SER A 165 -7.96 7.25 -5.14
CA SER A 165 -8.81 8.21 -4.45
C SER A 165 -10.11 8.50 -5.21
N PRO A 166 -11.26 8.61 -4.53
CA PRO A 166 -12.49 9.14 -5.13
C PRO A 166 -12.40 10.59 -5.60
N TRP A 167 -11.40 11.34 -5.14
CA TRP A 167 -11.11 12.71 -5.57
C TRP A 167 -9.77 12.80 -6.30
N GLY A 168 -9.20 11.68 -6.71
CA GLY A 168 -7.92 11.63 -7.38
C GLY A 168 -8.01 12.27 -8.77
N LEU A 169 -6.98 13.02 -9.14
CA LEU A 169 -6.81 13.49 -10.51
C LEU A 169 -6.16 12.38 -11.35
N PRO A 170 -6.78 11.96 -12.46
CA PRO A 170 -6.19 10.97 -13.33
C PRO A 170 -4.89 11.48 -13.96
N VAL A 171 -3.94 10.57 -14.12
CA VAL A 171 -2.68 10.83 -14.80
C VAL A 171 -2.85 10.58 -16.30
N PHE A 172 -2.41 11.55 -17.10
CA PHE A 172 -2.46 11.47 -18.56
C PHE A 172 -1.90 10.14 -19.09
N ASN A 173 -2.62 9.56 -20.05
CA ASN A 173 -2.30 8.31 -20.69
C ASN A 173 -2.47 8.47 -22.21
N PRO A 174 -1.38 8.51 -23.00
CA PRO A 174 -1.49 8.67 -24.46
C PRO A 174 -2.14 7.46 -25.16
N ALA A 175 -2.27 6.32 -24.46
CA ALA A 175 -2.92 5.13 -24.98
C ALA A 175 -4.45 5.13 -24.77
N GLN A 176 -4.99 6.14 -24.09
CA GLN A 176 -6.42 6.36 -23.93
C GLN A 176 -6.81 7.69 -24.60
N ASP A 177 -7.97 7.73 -25.24
CA ASP A 177 -8.52 8.98 -25.75
C ASP A 177 -8.72 9.94 -24.57
N ASN A 178 -8.32 11.21 -24.75
CA ASN A 178 -8.30 12.28 -23.72
C ASN A 178 -9.62 12.51 -22.95
N ASN A 179 -10.70 11.83 -23.34
CA ASN A 179 -11.84 11.64 -22.48
C ASN A 179 -11.44 10.63 -21.42
N LEU A 180 -10.90 11.13 -20.30
CA LEU A 180 -10.83 10.48 -18.99
C LEU A 180 -12.25 10.11 -18.53
N SER A 181 -12.88 9.21 -19.28
CA SER A 181 -14.30 8.96 -19.29
C SER A 181 -14.67 8.29 -17.99
N LEU A 182 -15.47 9.02 -17.22
CA LEU A 182 -16.30 8.57 -16.10
C LEU A 182 -16.80 7.13 -16.33
N GLY A 183 -16.04 6.12 -15.87
CA GLY A 183 -16.42 4.71 -15.96
C GLY A 183 -15.38 3.72 -16.48
N LEU A 184 -14.20 4.13 -16.95
CA LEU A 184 -13.12 3.23 -17.40
C LEU A 184 -11.98 3.05 -16.37
N HIS A 185 -12.29 3.29 -15.10
CA HIS A 185 -11.38 3.10 -13.97
C HIS A 185 -12.04 2.18 -12.95
N ALA A 186 -11.24 1.49 -12.12
CA ALA A 186 -11.79 0.86 -10.94
C ALA A 186 -12.52 1.91 -10.06
N PRO A 187 -13.71 1.60 -9.50
CA PRO A 187 -14.47 2.58 -8.73
C PRO A 187 -13.85 2.75 -7.32
N PRO A 188 -13.49 3.98 -6.94
CA PRO A 188 -13.00 4.26 -5.60
C PRO A 188 -14.14 4.21 -4.57
N VAL A 189 -13.78 3.94 -3.32
CA VAL A 189 -14.76 3.72 -2.25
C VAL A 189 -14.83 4.95 -1.37
N ASN A 190 -16.03 5.50 -1.23
CA ASN A 190 -16.31 6.53 -0.24
C ASN A 190 -17.03 5.90 0.94
N VAL A 191 -16.48 6.07 2.15
CA VAL A 191 -17.05 5.49 3.36
C VAL A 191 -17.64 6.59 4.22
N SER A 192 -18.78 6.27 4.83
CA SER A 192 -19.52 7.18 5.68
C SER A 192 -19.23 6.86 7.15
N PRO A 193 -18.95 7.86 7.99
CA PRO A 193 -19.30 7.87 9.39
C PRO A 193 -20.46 8.85 9.59
N ASP A 194 -21.49 8.78 8.73
CA ASP A 194 -22.80 9.30 9.07
C ASP A 194 -23.20 8.66 10.40
N THR A 195 -23.11 9.45 11.47
CA THR A 195 -23.40 9.00 12.83
C THR A 195 -24.84 8.55 13.00
N SER A 196 -25.72 8.84 12.04
CA SER A 196 -27.09 8.32 12.02
C SER A 196 -27.20 6.88 11.52
N ILE A 197 -26.15 6.34 10.86
CA ILE A 197 -26.12 4.97 10.34
C ILE A 197 -25.26 4.10 11.25
N ASN A 198 -25.89 3.18 11.97
CA ASN A 198 -25.15 2.18 12.73
C ASN A 198 -24.66 1.06 11.79
N LEU A 199 -23.45 1.24 11.25
CA LEU A 199 -22.83 0.24 10.36
C LEU A 199 -22.66 -1.12 11.06
N THR A 200 -22.51 -1.17 12.38
CA THR A 200 -22.26 -2.42 13.12
C THR A 200 -23.52 -3.29 13.31
N GLU A 201 -24.73 -2.73 13.15
CA GLU A 201 -25.99 -3.45 13.42
C GLU A 201 -26.20 -4.65 12.48
N THR A 202 -25.70 -4.57 11.26
CA THR A 202 -25.90 -5.59 10.22
C THR A 202 -24.70 -6.52 10.04
N TRP A 203 -23.65 -6.38 10.85
CA TRP A 203 -22.43 -7.17 10.73
C TRP A 203 -22.62 -8.62 11.17
N ARG A 204 -22.25 -9.56 10.30
CA ARG A 204 -22.44 -11.02 10.48
C ARG A 204 -21.13 -11.80 10.62
N GLY A 205 -20.00 -11.11 10.75
CA GLY A 205 -18.69 -11.75 10.89
C GLY A 205 -17.93 -11.90 9.59
N TRP A 206 -16.77 -12.56 9.67
CA TRP A 206 -15.84 -12.74 8.55
C TRP A 206 -16.34 -13.83 7.60
N GLY A 207 -16.30 -13.57 6.29
CA GLY A 207 -16.83 -14.46 5.24
C GLY A 207 -18.11 -13.93 4.58
N PRO A 208 -19.31 -14.09 5.20
CA PRO A 208 -20.58 -13.62 4.64
C PRO A 208 -20.57 -12.12 4.31
N ASP A 209 -19.82 -11.38 5.13
CA ASP A 209 -19.76 -9.93 5.10
C ASP A 209 -18.36 -9.46 4.63
N TRP A 210 -17.26 -10.18 4.88
CA TRP A 210 -15.88 -9.83 4.45
C TRP A 210 -15.72 -9.35 3.00
N TRP A 211 -16.51 -9.90 2.07
CA TRP A 211 -16.31 -9.72 0.63
C TRP A 211 -16.81 -8.37 0.06
N TYR A 212 -17.60 -7.61 0.81
CA TYR A 212 -18.05 -6.29 0.37
C TYR A 212 -17.50 -5.21 1.30
N LEU A 213 -16.94 -4.16 0.71
CA LEU A 213 -16.35 -3.02 1.41
C LEU A 213 -17.23 -2.54 2.57
N SER A 214 -18.57 -2.52 2.42
CA SER A 214 -19.53 -2.14 3.47
C SER A 214 -19.38 -2.86 4.81
N HIS A 215 -18.73 -4.02 4.85
CA HIS A 215 -18.77 -4.94 5.99
C HIS A 215 -17.47 -5.04 6.80
N ILE A 216 -16.29 -4.81 6.21
CA ILE A 216 -15.05 -4.55 6.97
C ILE A 216 -15.24 -3.28 7.80
N TYR A 217 -15.91 -2.28 7.22
CA TYR A 217 -16.25 -1.01 7.89
C TYR A 217 -17.19 -1.19 9.08
N SER A 218 -17.98 -2.27 9.09
CA SER A 218 -18.93 -2.62 10.14
C SER A 218 -18.35 -3.50 11.24
N ASP A 219 -17.10 -4.00 11.13
CA ASP A 219 -16.52 -4.83 12.18
C ASP A 219 -16.36 -4.00 13.47
N PRO A 220 -16.98 -4.40 14.59
CA PRO A 220 -16.94 -3.61 15.82
C PRO A 220 -15.54 -3.56 16.46
N HIS A 221 -14.59 -4.40 16.03
CA HIS A 221 -13.24 -4.48 16.59
C HIS A 221 -12.18 -3.73 15.79
N VAL A 222 -12.38 -3.52 14.48
CA VAL A 222 -11.37 -2.92 13.59
C VAL A 222 -11.92 -1.90 12.60
N GLY A 223 -13.25 -1.79 12.48
CA GLY A 223 -13.93 -0.95 11.51
C GLY A 223 -14.06 0.52 11.92
N VAL A 224 -15.06 1.20 11.36
CA VAL A 224 -15.24 2.67 11.45
C VAL A 224 -15.33 3.17 12.89
N GLY A 225 -16.00 2.44 13.78
CA GLY A 225 -16.16 2.83 15.19
C GLY A 225 -14.81 2.99 15.91
N VAL A 226 -13.95 1.99 15.78
CA VAL A 226 -12.60 1.98 16.36
C VAL A 226 -11.69 3.02 15.69
N CYS A 227 -11.80 3.17 14.36
CA CYS A 227 -11.05 4.18 13.63
C CYS A 227 -11.46 5.61 13.99
N MET A 228 -12.72 5.84 14.38
CA MET A 228 -13.21 7.16 14.77
C MET A 228 -12.56 7.66 16.06
N GLU A 229 -12.25 6.78 17.01
CA GLU A 229 -11.52 7.14 18.24
C GLU A 229 -10.15 7.74 17.93
N ALA A 230 -9.43 7.14 16.98
CA ALA A 230 -8.16 7.67 16.48
C ALA A 230 -8.36 8.98 15.71
N PHE A 231 -9.36 9.02 14.82
CA PHE A 231 -9.68 10.21 14.04
C PHE A 231 -9.97 11.44 14.90
N GLN A 232 -10.68 11.27 16.02
CA GLN A 232 -10.99 12.38 16.94
C GLN A 232 -9.74 12.99 17.60
N LYS A 233 -8.64 12.23 17.71
CA LYS A 233 -7.34 12.73 18.21
C LYS A 233 -6.60 13.57 17.16
N VAL A 234 -6.96 13.48 15.88
CA VAL A 234 -6.32 14.24 14.80
C VAL A 234 -6.59 15.73 14.99
N PRO A 235 -5.56 16.60 14.80
CA PRO A 235 -5.72 18.05 14.86
C PRO A 235 -6.88 18.57 13.99
N VAL A 236 -7.65 19.51 14.53
CA VAL A 236 -8.88 20.05 13.91
C VAL A 236 -8.62 20.54 12.46
N HIS A 237 -7.54 21.28 12.23
CA HIS A 237 -7.23 21.82 10.90
C HIS A 237 -7.03 20.75 9.81
N LEU A 238 -6.54 19.55 10.16
CA LEU A 238 -6.42 18.44 9.21
C LEU A 238 -7.79 17.80 8.95
N ARG A 239 -8.63 17.69 9.99
CA ARG A 239 -10.00 17.17 9.87
C ARG A 239 -10.91 18.09 9.05
N GLU A 240 -10.81 19.41 9.22
CA GLU A 240 -11.54 20.41 8.43
C GLU A 240 -11.23 20.30 6.94
N ARG A 241 -9.98 19.99 6.61
CA ARG A 241 -9.57 19.73 5.24
C ARG A 241 -10.19 18.45 4.69
N LEU A 242 -10.20 17.36 5.45
CA LEU A 242 -10.90 16.15 5.02
C LEU A 242 -12.38 16.41 4.76
N ALA A 243 -13.02 17.17 5.65
CA ALA A 243 -14.40 17.59 5.48
C ALA A 243 -14.64 18.40 4.20
N ALA A 244 -13.63 19.12 3.68
CA ALA A 244 -13.75 19.85 2.41
C ALA A 244 -13.94 18.93 1.20
N PHE A 245 -13.43 17.70 1.22
CA PHE A 245 -13.69 16.70 0.18
C PHE A 245 -15.13 16.16 0.22
N THR A 246 -15.79 16.30 1.36
CA THR A 246 -17.06 15.65 1.70
C THR A 246 -18.13 16.68 2.05
N ASN A 247 -18.08 17.87 1.42
CA ASN A 247 -19.08 18.93 1.55
C ASN A 247 -19.34 19.38 3.00
N GLY A 248 -18.30 19.41 3.82
CA GLY A 248 -18.35 19.82 5.23
C GLY A 248 -18.71 18.69 6.19
N GLU A 249 -19.04 17.49 5.70
CA GLU A 249 -19.29 16.34 6.55
C GLU A 249 -17.98 15.69 6.96
N THR A 250 -17.83 15.37 8.25
CA THR A 250 -16.68 14.58 8.70
C THR A 250 -16.82 13.16 8.17
N ARG A 251 -15.89 12.68 7.33
CA ARG A 251 -15.89 11.29 6.86
C ARG A 251 -14.54 10.58 6.97
N LEU A 252 -14.55 9.29 7.30
CA LEU A 252 -13.38 8.42 7.11
C LEU A 252 -13.33 7.97 5.66
N ILE A 253 -12.13 7.80 5.11
CA ILE A 253 -11.95 7.28 3.77
C ILE A 253 -11.52 5.82 3.89
N GLY A 254 -12.22 4.95 3.18
CA GLY A 254 -11.82 3.56 3.02
C GLY A 254 -11.42 3.26 1.57
N GLY A 255 -10.70 2.18 1.34
CA GLY A 255 -10.36 1.71 0.01
C GLY A 255 -9.11 0.85 0.01
N SER A 256 -8.71 0.35 -1.16
CA SER A 256 -7.51 -0.47 -1.30
C SER A 256 -6.30 0.30 -0.78
N ALA A 257 -5.59 -0.29 0.19
CA ALA A 257 -4.32 0.21 0.69
C ALA A 257 -3.12 -0.50 0.04
N ASP A 258 -3.34 -1.15 -1.12
CA ASP A 258 -2.35 -2.01 -1.78
C ASP A 258 -1.43 -1.25 -2.73
N THR A 259 -1.76 -0.01 -3.08
CA THR A 259 -0.84 0.86 -3.81
C THR A 259 -1.02 2.29 -3.39
N MET A 260 0.02 2.84 -2.77
CA MET A 260 0.07 4.25 -2.40
C MET A 260 1.48 4.79 -2.53
N TYR A 261 1.59 6.06 -2.88
CA TYR A 261 2.84 6.79 -2.88
C TYR A 261 2.77 7.99 -1.95
N ILE A 262 3.77 8.10 -1.07
CA ILE A 262 3.92 9.16 -0.09
C ILE A 262 5.15 9.99 -0.45
N PRO A 263 5.00 11.27 -0.83
CA PRO A 263 6.14 12.15 -1.05
C PRO A 263 6.97 12.31 0.22
N GLY A 264 8.29 12.24 0.10
CA GLY A 264 9.19 12.19 1.26
C GLY A 264 9.08 13.39 2.18
N ARG A 265 8.79 14.59 1.62
CA ARG A 265 8.54 15.81 2.41
C ARG A 265 7.32 15.72 3.32
N HIS A 266 6.37 14.85 3.01
CA HIS A 266 5.14 14.63 3.77
C HIS A 266 5.21 13.41 4.70
N ARG A 267 6.30 12.63 4.63
CA ARG A 267 6.50 11.42 5.45
C ARG A 267 6.22 11.69 6.93
N ARG A 268 6.84 12.72 7.50
CA ARG A 268 6.75 12.99 8.94
C ARG A 268 5.30 13.22 9.40
N ILE A 269 4.58 14.13 8.76
CA ILE A 269 3.18 14.42 9.11
C ILE A 269 2.28 13.21 8.83
N PHE A 270 2.53 12.47 7.75
CA PHE A 270 1.81 11.24 7.44
C PHE A 270 2.01 10.20 8.56
N THR A 271 3.25 9.94 8.96
CA THR A 271 3.56 8.95 9.99
C THR A 271 3.05 9.37 11.37
N GLU A 272 3.13 10.65 11.73
CA GLU A 272 2.56 11.18 12.99
C GLU A 272 1.04 10.96 13.05
N VAL A 273 0.31 11.22 11.97
CA VAL A 273 -1.15 10.99 11.91
C VAL A 273 -1.47 9.50 11.84
N LEU A 274 -0.74 8.71 11.04
CA LEU A 274 -0.91 7.25 10.95
C LEU A 274 -0.72 6.57 12.30
N GLY A 275 0.21 7.08 13.11
CA GLY A 275 0.48 6.59 14.47
C GLY A 275 -0.73 6.72 15.41
N LEU A 276 -1.56 7.76 15.26
CA LEU A 276 -2.79 7.91 16.04
C LEU A 276 -3.78 6.76 15.77
N PHE A 277 -3.83 6.27 14.53
CA PHE A 277 -4.63 5.10 14.18
C PHE A 277 -4.04 3.79 14.70
N LEU A 278 -2.71 3.70 14.87
CA LEU A 278 -2.06 2.52 15.48
C LEU A 278 -2.29 2.41 16.98
N GLU A 279 -2.61 3.51 17.66
CA GLU A 279 -3.03 3.48 19.07
C GLU A 279 -4.36 2.75 19.26
N THR A 280 -5.09 2.48 18.18
CA THR A 280 -6.33 1.69 18.18
C THR A 280 -6.13 0.42 17.35
N THR A 281 -7.21 -0.36 17.17
CA THR A 281 -7.23 -1.53 16.30
C THR A 281 -7.76 -1.20 14.90
N CYS A 282 -7.67 0.06 14.47
CA CYS A 282 -8.18 0.50 13.16
C CYS A 282 -7.53 -0.28 12.01
N PHE A 283 -8.35 -0.76 11.09
CA PHE A 283 -7.88 -1.52 9.93
C PHE A 283 -7.15 -0.64 8.90
N LEU A 284 -6.09 -1.17 8.27
CA LEU A 284 -5.23 -0.42 7.32
C LEU A 284 -6.03 0.28 6.22
N GLU A 285 -7.00 -0.42 5.63
CA GLU A 285 -7.82 0.08 4.51
C GLU A 285 -8.74 1.23 4.89
N ILE A 286 -8.81 1.59 6.17
CA ILE A 286 -9.45 2.81 6.67
C ILE A 286 -8.38 3.80 7.13
N ALA A 287 -7.45 3.35 7.98
CA ALA A 287 -6.42 4.18 8.59
C ALA A 287 -5.57 4.92 7.56
N THR A 288 -5.08 4.19 6.55
CA THR A 288 -4.14 4.71 5.57
C THR A 288 -4.81 5.64 4.57
N PRO A 289 -5.93 5.27 3.90
CA PRO A 289 -6.61 6.21 3.02
C PRO A 289 -7.06 7.46 3.76
N THR A 290 -7.60 7.32 4.97
CA THR A 290 -7.97 8.48 5.80
C THR A 290 -6.76 9.37 6.09
N THR A 291 -5.65 8.79 6.54
CA THR A 291 -4.41 9.53 6.82
C THR A 291 -3.91 10.29 5.60
N LEU A 292 -3.89 9.64 4.43
CA LEU A 292 -3.45 10.25 3.18
C LEU A 292 -4.27 11.51 2.84
N HIS A 293 -5.60 11.44 2.96
CA HIS A 293 -6.47 12.58 2.67
C HIS A 293 -6.40 13.69 3.73
N LEU A 294 -6.13 13.33 4.99
CA LEU A 294 -5.88 14.30 6.07
C LEU A 294 -4.62 15.12 5.81
N VAL A 295 -3.53 14.51 5.32
CA VAL A 295 -2.19 15.12 5.29
C VAL A 295 -1.71 15.57 3.92
N ALA A 296 -2.36 15.17 2.82
CA ALA A 296 -2.18 15.84 1.54
C ALA A 296 -2.27 17.38 1.75
N PRO A 297 -1.62 18.25 0.97
CA PRO A 297 -1.85 19.72 1.06
C PRO A 297 -3.03 20.22 0.20
N PRO A 298 -3.75 21.32 0.55
CA PRO A 298 -5.03 21.64 -0.11
C PRO A 298 -4.88 22.04 -1.58
N HIS A 299 -3.69 22.51 -1.94
CA HIS A 299 -3.34 22.96 -3.28
C HIS A 299 -2.62 21.88 -4.10
N GLU A 300 -2.39 20.71 -3.50
CA GLU A 300 -1.73 19.58 -4.13
C GLU A 300 -2.78 18.48 -4.34
N PRO A 301 -3.08 18.12 -5.59
CA PRO A 301 -4.01 17.04 -5.85
C PRO A 301 -3.40 15.68 -5.47
N ILE A 302 -4.26 14.72 -5.14
CA ILE A 302 -3.90 13.31 -5.10
C ILE A 302 -3.99 12.79 -6.54
N LEU A 303 -2.97 12.08 -7.02
CA LEU A 303 -2.99 11.45 -8.33
C LEU A 303 -3.70 10.10 -8.24
N PHE A 304 -4.66 9.89 -9.13
CA PHE A 304 -5.47 8.68 -9.19
C PHE A 304 -4.65 7.52 -9.77
N VAL A 305 -4.48 6.47 -8.97
CA VAL A 305 -3.89 5.19 -9.41
C VAL A 305 -5.02 4.26 -9.84
N ASP A 306 -4.97 3.74 -11.07
CA ASP A 306 -5.88 2.71 -11.56
C ASP A 306 -5.48 1.34 -10.99
N HIS A 307 -5.79 1.15 -9.71
CA HIS A 307 -5.54 -0.07 -8.95
C HIS A 307 -6.73 -1.03 -9.06
N TRP A 308 -6.45 -2.27 -9.46
CA TRP A 308 -7.48 -3.31 -9.59
C TRP A 308 -7.34 -4.37 -8.51
N TRP A 309 -8.42 -4.59 -7.76
CA TRP A 309 -8.52 -5.76 -6.89
C TRP A 309 -9.25 -6.87 -7.63
N ILE A 310 -8.54 -7.94 -7.98
CA ILE A 310 -9.13 -9.08 -8.70
C ILE A 310 -9.27 -10.30 -7.81
N TYR A 311 -10.36 -11.02 -8.06
CA TYR A 311 -10.79 -12.19 -7.28
C TYR A 311 -11.08 -13.40 -8.17
N GLN A 312 -10.92 -13.21 -9.48
CA GLN A 312 -11.13 -14.22 -10.48
C GLN A 312 -9.94 -14.17 -11.44
N PRO A 313 -9.52 -15.33 -11.96
CA PRO A 313 -8.44 -15.38 -12.93
C PRO A 313 -8.79 -14.58 -14.19
N PRO A 314 -7.77 -14.11 -14.93
CA PRO A 314 -6.36 -14.47 -14.77
C PRO A 314 -5.63 -13.66 -13.68
N TYR A 315 -4.82 -14.33 -12.85
CA TYR A 315 -3.99 -13.73 -11.80
C TYR A 315 -2.57 -13.35 -12.28
N ASN A 316 -2.44 -12.98 -13.55
CA ASN A 316 -1.15 -12.74 -14.20
C ASN A 316 -1.25 -11.59 -15.21
N ALA A 317 -0.18 -11.34 -15.96
CA ALA A 317 -0.11 -10.24 -16.94
C ALA A 317 -1.16 -10.34 -18.08
N SER A 318 -1.84 -11.47 -18.26
CA SER A 318 -2.98 -11.58 -19.17
C SER A 318 -4.14 -10.68 -18.75
N PHE A 319 -4.36 -10.46 -17.45
CA PHE A 319 -5.41 -9.57 -16.94
C PHE A 319 -5.23 -8.15 -17.47
N VAL A 320 -4.00 -7.62 -17.35
CA VAL A 320 -3.65 -6.27 -17.82
C VAL A 320 -3.94 -6.13 -19.30
N ARG A 321 -3.49 -7.11 -20.11
CA ARG A 321 -3.73 -7.10 -21.56
C ARG A 321 -5.21 -7.22 -21.93
N GLN A 322 -6.00 -7.97 -21.15
CA GLN A 322 -7.46 -8.03 -21.34
C GLN A 322 -8.10 -6.67 -21.06
N LYS A 323 -7.73 -6.02 -19.95
CA LYS A 323 -8.22 -4.67 -19.62
C LYS A 323 -7.83 -3.62 -20.64
N TRP A 324 -6.61 -3.65 -21.15
CA TRP A 324 -6.21 -2.78 -22.27
C TRP A 324 -7.06 -3.01 -23.54
N LYS A 325 -7.43 -4.25 -23.86
CA LYS A 325 -8.30 -4.55 -25.02
C LYS A 325 -9.74 -4.07 -24.81
N GLU A 326 -10.19 -4.07 -23.56
CA GLU A 326 -11.49 -3.54 -23.15
C GLU A 326 -11.50 -2.00 -23.04
N GLY A 327 -10.36 -1.34 -23.21
CA GLY A 327 -10.21 0.13 -23.14
C GLY A 327 -9.88 0.68 -21.74
N TYR A 328 -9.79 -0.20 -20.73
CA TYR A 328 -9.37 0.17 -19.38
C TYR A 328 -7.85 0.33 -19.29
N GLU A 329 -7.40 1.03 -18.26
CA GLU A 329 -5.99 1.07 -17.89
C GLU A 329 -5.75 0.27 -16.61
N VAL A 330 -4.52 -0.20 -16.42
CA VAL A 330 -4.11 -0.89 -15.20
C VAL A 330 -2.74 -0.34 -14.80
N ASP A 331 -2.70 0.50 -13.78
CA ASP A 331 -1.46 1.00 -13.21
C ASP A 331 -0.87 -0.04 -12.24
N THR A 332 -1.76 -0.66 -11.45
CA THR A 332 -1.42 -1.75 -10.53
C THR A 332 -2.60 -2.70 -10.37
N PHE A 333 -2.34 -3.93 -9.93
CA PHE A 333 -3.41 -4.81 -9.48
C PHE A 333 -2.93 -5.78 -8.41
N HIS A 334 -3.79 -6.05 -7.44
CA HIS A 334 -3.57 -6.99 -6.33
C HIS A 334 -4.04 -8.41 -6.70
N THR A 335 -3.51 -9.43 -6.04
CA THR A 335 -3.69 -10.86 -6.37
C THR A 335 -2.91 -11.31 -7.62
N PHE A 336 -1.73 -10.75 -7.87
CA PHE A 336 -0.79 -11.28 -8.87
C PHE A 336 -0.08 -12.53 -8.34
N HIS A 337 -0.11 -13.59 -9.14
CA HIS A 337 0.55 -14.85 -8.83
C HIS A 337 1.83 -15.00 -9.67
N TRP A 338 2.99 -14.90 -9.02
CA TRP A 338 4.28 -15.17 -9.67
C TRP A 338 4.55 -16.67 -9.82
N GLY A 339 4.05 -17.48 -8.89
CA GLY A 339 4.02 -18.93 -8.99
C GLY A 339 2.67 -19.49 -9.42
N GLU A 340 2.57 -20.81 -9.46
CA GLU A 340 1.33 -21.56 -9.67
C GLU A 340 1.14 -22.58 -8.55
N ARG A 341 -0.11 -22.90 -8.22
CA ARG A 341 -0.40 -24.04 -7.36
C ARG A 341 -0.37 -25.31 -8.19
N ASP A 342 0.39 -26.30 -7.75
CA ASP A 342 0.33 -27.64 -8.31
C ASP A 342 -0.93 -28.39 -7.85
N GLY A 343 -1.10 -29.63 -8.32
CA GLY A 343 -2.23 -30.48 -7.97
C GLY A 343 -2.33 -30.82 -6.47
N ASP A 344 -1.27 -30.60 -5.70
CA ASP A 344 -1.21 -30.84 -4.25
C ASP A 344 -1.42 -29.54 -3.44
N ASN A 345 -1.85 -28.45 -4.09
CA ASN A 345 -1.98 -27.10 -3.53
C ASN A 345 -0.65 -26.48 -3.05
N VAL A 346 0.49 -27.00 -3.50
CA VAL A 346 1.80 -26.42 -3.20
C VAL A 346 2.12 -25.35 -4.23
N TRP A 347 2.50 -24.17 -3.76
CA TRP A 347 2.96 -23.09 -4.64
C TRP A 347 4.34 -23.41 -5.19
N ARG A 348 4.44 -23.48 -6.51
CA ARG A 348 5.70 -23.64 -7.23
C ARG A 348 5.99 -22.41 -8.07
N ALA A 349 7.28 -22.16 -8.22
CA ALA A 349 7.79 -21.04 -8.98
C ALA A 349 7.49 -21.25 -10.48
N ASN A 350 6.88 -20.27 -11.15
CA ASN A 350 6.71 -20.25 -12.59
C ASN A 350 7.54 -19.09 -13.20
N TYR A 351 8.73 -19.43 -13.72
CA TYR A 351 9.63 -18.44 -14.31
C TYR A 351 9.08 -17.78 -15.59
N GLU A 352 8.10 -18.39 -16.26
CA GLU A 352 7.48 -17.80 -17.45
C GLU A 352 6.79 -16.46 -17.11
N ASN A 353 6.31 -16.31 -15.87
CA ASN A 353 5.71 -15.06 -15.40
C ASN A 353 6.73 -13.91 -15.35
N VAL A 354 8.00 -14.17 -14.99
CA VAL A 354 9.07 -13.14 -15.01
C VAL A 354 9.27 -12.59 -16.42
N ALA A 355 9.42 -13.49 -17.40
CA ALA A 355 9.58 -13.11 -18.79
C ALA A 355 8.32 -12.43 -19.36
N ASP A 356 7.13 -12.89 -18.98
CA ASP A 356 5.88 -12.28 -19.41
C ASP A 356 5.65 -10.89 -18.82
N VAL A 357 5.99 -10.67 -17.55
CA VAL A 357 5.93 -9.32 -16.95
C VAL A 357 6.93 -8.38 -17.63
N ARG A 358 8.17 -8.80 -17.88
CA ARG A 358 9.15 -7.99 -18.64
C ARG A 358 8.62 -7.59 -20.03
N ARG A 359 7.98 -8.53 -20.73
CA ARG A 359 7.33 -8.27 -22.01
C ARG A 359 6.12 -7.32 -21.87
N LEU A 360 5.28 -7.50 -20.85
CA LEU A 360 4.17 -6.58 -20.54
C LEU A 360 4.67 -5.16 -20.30
N LEU A 361 5.76 -4.98 -19.55
CA LEU A 361 6.34 -3.66 -19.30
C LEU A 361 6.86 -3.03 -20.60
N ARG A 362 7.43 -3.81 -21.52
CA ARG A 362 7.80 -3.31 -22.85
C ARG A 362 6.57 -2.83 -23.65
N GLU A 363 5.52 -3.66 -23.70
CA GLU A 363 4.25 -3.32 -24.39
C GLU A 363 3.62 -2.05 -23.78
N SER A 364 3.65 -1.92 -22.45
CA SER A 364 3.18 -0.73 -21.76
C SER A 364 4.00 0.51 -22.12
N ALA A 365 5.33 0.40 -22.16
CA ALA A 365 6.19 1.51 -22.56
C ALA A 365 5.92 2.00 -23.99
N GLU A 366 5.69 1.07 -24.93
CA GLU A 366 5.30 1.38 -26.30
C GLU A 366 3.96 2.15 -26.34
N ARG A 367 2.96 1.67 -25.58
CA ARG A 367 1.66 2.36 -25.40
C ARG A 367 1.83 3.76 -24.80
N GLN A 368 2.76 3.94 -23.86
CA GLN A 368 3.03 5.22 -23.18
C GLN A 368 3.98 6.16 -23.93
N HIS A 369 4.51 5.72 -25.08
CA HIS A 369 5.52 6.43 -25.86
C HIS A 369 6.75 6.84 -25.03
N ILE A 370 7.26 5.93 -24.19
CA ILE A 370 8.49 6.16 -23.42
C ILE A 370 9.61 5.23 -23.86
N VAL A 371 10.85 5.72 -23.77
CA VAL A 371 12.03 4.88 -23.90
C VAL A 371 12.19 4.12 -22.59
N PHE A 372 12.06 2.80 -22.65
CA PHE A 372 12.05 1.96 -21.46
C PHE A 372 13.03 0.79 -21.64
N PRO A 373 14.04 0.67 -20.77
CA PRO A 373 14.95 -0.45 -20.83
C PRO A 373 14.26 -1.69 -20.24
N VAL A 374 14.48 -2.85 -20.86
CA VAL A 374 14.00 -4.14 -20.35
C VAL A 374 15.11 -5.15 -20.55
N ARG A 375 15.41 -5.94 -19.52
CA ARG A 375 16.42 -7.00 -19.56
C ARG A 375 16.07 -8.15 -20.49
#